data_AF-A0A290GFR1-F1
#
_entry.id   AF-A0A290GFR1-F1
#
_cell.length_a   1.000
_cell.length_b   1.000
_cell.length_c   1.000
_cell.angle_alpha   90.00
_cell.angle_beta   90.00
_cell.angle_gamma   90.00
#
_symmetry.space_group_name_H-M   'P 1'
#
loop_
_entity.id
_entity.type
_entity.pdbx_description
1 polymer ?
#
loop_
_entity_poly.entity_id
_entity_poly.type
_entity_poly.pdbx_seq_one_letter_code
_entity_poly.pdbx_strand_id
1 'polypeptide(L)' 'MTCSACPITVKKAISKVDGVSKVDVTFETREAVVTFDDAKTSVQKLTKATEDAGYPSSVKN' A
#
# COMPACT_ATOMS: atom_id res chain seq x y z
N MET A 1 -3.55 4.23 10.22
CA MET A 1 -2.33 3.81 10.95
C MET A 1 -2.33 4.45 12.33
N THR A 2 -2.50 3.66 13.39
CA THR A 2 -2.60 4.16 14.79
C THR A 2 -1.50 3.58 15.69
N CYS A 3 -0.64 2.70 15.18
CA CYS A 3 0.45 2.06 15.90
C CYS A 3 1.75 2.14 15.09
N SER A 4 2.90 2.16 15.76
CA SER A 4 4.25 2.17 15.16
C SER A 4 4.51 0.99 14.22
N ALA A 5 3.79 -0.13 14.38
CA ALA A 5 3.87 -1.29 13.51
C ALA A 5 2.90 -1.25 12.30
N CYS A 6 1.94 -0.31 12.26
CA CYS A 6 1.00 -0.20 11.16
C CYS A 6 1.67 0.04 9.79
N PRO A 7 2.68 0.93 9.66
CA PRO A 7 3.40 1.13 8.39
C PRO A 7 4.03 -0.15 7.85
N ILE A 8 4.58 -0.98 8.74
CA ILE A 8 5.22 -2.26 8.36
C ILE A 8 4.20 -3.20 7.74
N THR A 9 3.00 -3.28 8.34
CA THR A 9 1.94 -4.17 7.85
C THR A 9 1.42 -3.71 6.48
N VAL A 10 1.16 -2.42 6.33
CA VAL A 10 0.74 -1.82 5.04
C VAL A 10 1.80 -2.06 3.97
N LYS A 11 3.07 -1.76 4.27
CA LYS A 11 4.17 -1.99 3.34
C LYS A 11 4.24 -3.44 2.90
N LYS A 12 4.18 -4.38 3.85
CA LYS A 12 4.25 -5.81 3.57
C LYS A 12 3.05 -6.32 2.76
N ALA A 13 1.85 -5.76 2.96
CA ALA A 13 0.68 -6.11 2.17
C ALA A 13 0.84 -5.68 0.72
N ILE A 14 1.23 -4.42 0.48
CA ILE A 14 1.43 -3.87 -0.86
C ILE A 14 2.57 -4.56 -1.59
N SER A 15 3.71 -4.82 -0.93
CA SER A 15 4.88 -5.47 -1.55
C SER A 15 4.63 -6.91 -2.02
N LYS A 16 3.54 -7.55 -1.61
CA LYS A 16 3.15 -8.89 -2.07
C LYS A 16 2.30 -8.87 -3.35
N VAL A 17 1.83 -7.70 -3.75
CA VAL A 17 1.03 -7.54 -4.97
C VAL A 17 1.97 -7.66 -6.17
N ASP A 18 1.62 -8.56 -7.11
CA ASP A 18 2.42 -8.74 -8.32
C ASP A 18 2.51 -7.45 -9.15
N GLY A 19 3.68 -7.20 -9.73
CA GLY A 19 3.98 -5.95 -10.44
C GLY A 19 4.42 -4.77 -9.57
N VAL A 20 4.40 -4.88 -8.23
CA VAL A 20 4.96 -3.83 -7.35
C VAL A 20 6.48 -3.91 -7.32
N SER A 21 7.15 -2.80 -7.60
CA SER A 21 8.61 -2.69 -7.57
C SER A 21 9.14 -1.90 -6.38
N LYS A 22 8.36 -0.95 -5.86
CA LYS A 22 8.76 -0.12 -4.71
C LYS A 22 7.56 0.28 -3.86
N VAL A 23 7.76 0.30 -2.54
CA VAL A 23 6.78 0.78 -1.55
C VAL A 23 7.48 1.59 -0.47
N ASP A 24 7.11 2.87 -0.39
CA ASP A 24 7.53 3.80 0.66
C ASP A 24 6.30 4.18 1.49
N VAL A 25 6.37 4.01 2.81
CA VAL A 25 5.24 4.31 3.71
C VAL A 25 5.72 5.30 4.76
N THR A 26 4.98 6.41 4.88
CA THR A 26 5.26 7.50 5.82
C THR A 26 4.20 7.48 6.90
N PHE A 27 4.61 7.30 8.16
CA PHE A 27 3.66 7.19 9.28
C PHE A 27 3.04 8.55 9.63
N GLU A 28 3.84 9.61 9.55
CA GLU A 28 3.48 10.99 9.89
C GLU A 28 2.34 11.50 8.99
N THR A 29 2.47 11.31 7.68
CA THR A 29 1.43 11.69 6.69
C THR A 29 0.39 10.60 6.46
N ARG A 30 0.61 9.39 6.98
CA ARG A 30 -0.23 8.20 6.77
C ARG A 30 -0.40 7.84 5.29
N GLU A 31 0.66 8.03 4.52
CA GLU A 31 0.67 7.82 3.07
C GLU A 31 1.54 6.63 2.69
N ALA A 32 1.15 5.96 1.60
CA ALA A 32 1.96 4.96 0.94
C ALA A 32 2.17 5.38 -0.52
N VAL A 33 3.42 5.54 -0.92
CA VAL A 33 3.81 5.79 -2.30
C VAL A 33 4.28 4.47 -2.90
N VAL A 34 3.65 4.08 -4.00
CA VAL A 34 3.85 2.76 -4.63
C VAL A 34 4.29 2.97 -6.07
N THR A 35 5.37 2.31 -6.46
CA THR A 35 5.77 2.16 -7.86
C THR A 35 5.41 0.75 -8.31
N PHE A 36 4.66 0.64 -9.39
CA PHE A 36 4.19 -0.62 -9.92
C PHE A 36 4.08 -0.61 -11.45
N ASP A 37 3.99 -1.81 -12.04
CA ASP A 37 3.74 -2.04 -13.45
C ASP A 37 2.23 -2.11 -13.72
N ASP A 38 1.71 -1.13 -14.44
CA ASP A 38 0.30 -1.00 -14.81
C ASP A 38 -0.21 -2.16 -15.69
N ALA A 39 0.67 -2.92 -16.34
CA ALA A 39 0.28 -4.10 -17.09
C ALA A 39 -0.02 -5.31 -16.19
N LYS A 40 0.49 -5.33 -14.96
CA LYS A 40 0.36 -6.44 -14.00
C LYS A 40 -0.57 -6.12 -12.83
N THR A 41 -0.56 -4.85 -12.41
CA THR A 41 -1.33 -4.37 -11.27
C THR A 41 -2.10 -3.11 -11.58
N SER A 42 -3.10 -2.84 -10.74
CA SER A 42 -3.88 -1.61 -10.79
C SER A 42 -4.00 -1.01 -9.40
N VAL A 43 -4.33 0.27 -9.37
CA VAL A 43 -4.72 0.99 -8.16
C VAL A 43 -5.71 0.20 -7.31
N GLN A 44 -6.74 -0.40 -7.93
CA GLN A 44 -7.77 -1.15 -7.21
C GLN A 44 -7.20 -2.39 -6.50
N LYS A 45 -6.26 -3.10 -7.13
CA LYS A 45 -5.57 -4.24 -6.48
C LYS A 45 -4.74 -3.77 -5.29
N LEU A 46 -4.08 -2.62 -5.40
CA LEU A 46 -3.26 -2.05 -4.32
C LEU A 46 -4.12 -1.63 -3.12
N THR A 47 -5.22 -0.91 -3.37
CA THR A 47 -6.16 -0.52 -2.31
C THR A 47 -6.87 -1.72 -1.70
N LYS A 48 -7.10 -2.79 -2.49
CA LYS A 48 -7.67 -4.04 -1.98
C LYS A 48 -6.70 -4.77 -1.06
N ALA A 49 -5.42 -4.82 -1.41
CA ALA A 49 -4.40 -5.46 -0.58
C ALA A 49 -4.25 -4.79 0.80
N THR A 50 -4.36 -3.46 0.86
CA THR A 50 -4.35 -2.74 2.15
C THR A 50 -5.64 -2.95 2.94
N GLU A 51 -6.80 -2.94 2.28
CA GLU A 51 -8.10 -3.26 2.89
C GLU A 51 -8.12 -4.67 3.50
N ASP A 52 -7.65 -5.69 2.76
CA ASP A 52 -7.57 -7.08 3.23
C ASP A 52 -6.60 -7.26 4.40
N ALA A 53 -5.61 -6.37 4.51
CA ALA A 53 -4.72 -6.30 5.66
C ALA A 53 -5.32 -5.53 6.87
N GLY A 54 -6.56 -5.05 6.77
CA GLY A 54 -7.24 -4.26 7.80
C GLY A 54 -6.95 -2.76 7.75
N TYR A 55 -6.42 -2.26 6.63
CA TYR A 55 -6.06 -0.85 6.43
C TYR A 55 -6.71 -0.29 5.15
N PRO A 56 -8.03 -0.05 5.14
CA PRO A 56 -8.69 0.57 3.99
C PRO A 56 -8.02 1.90 3.61
N SER A 57 -7.80 2.11 2.32
CA SER A 57 -7.10 3.29 1.79
C SER A 57 -7.71 3.77 0.47
N SER A 58 -7.56 5.06 0.19
CA SER A 58 -7.96 5.68 -1.08
C SER A 58 -6.76 6.29 -1.80
N VAL A 59 -6.87 6.46 -3.12
CA VAL A 59 -5.88 7.23 -3.87
C VAL A 59 -5.96 8.69 -3.51
N LYS A 60 -4.79 9.32 -3.36
CA LYS A 60 -4.65 10.77 -3.22
C LYS A 60 -4.48 11.36 -4.63
N ASN A 61 -5.35 12.30 -4.99
CA ASN A 61 -5.24 13.10 -6.22
C ASN A 61 -4.15 14.17 -6.10
#